data_AF-A0A926U7L6-F1
#
_entry.id   AF-A0A926U7L6-F1
#
_cell.length_a   1.000
_cell.length_b   1.000
_cell.length_c   1.000
_cell.angle_alpha   90.00
_cell.angle_beta   90.00
_cell.angle_gamma   90.00
#
_symmetry.space_group_name_H-M   'P 1'
#
loop_
_entity.id
_entity.type
_entity.pdbx_description
1 polymer ?
#
loop_
_entity_poly.entity_id
_entity_poly.type
_entity_poly.pdbx_seq_one_letter_code
_entity_poly.pdbx_strand_id
1 'polypeptide(L)'
;MPQLLEQSVIIHTKPEQIWALLAQPEAWPQWDPSLLKVTLDGSATAGATGILQSANGMKLPLQLLRVEPMAQLEYQVQLPGIRVIFERVLEAHNRDSCRLLWRVHSKGWLAWLLYPTQKRVFSREAQRSLQSLKQRAEQSL
;
A
#
# COMPACT_ATOMS: atom_id res chain seq x y z
N MET A 1 20.79 -8.16 0.34
CA MET A 1 20.20 -7.55 1.54
C MET A 1 18.77 -7.12 1.21
N PRO A 2 17.78 -7.32 2.11
CA PRO A 2 16.43 -6.81 1.90
C PRO A 2 16.47 -5.28 1.84
N GLN A 3 15.76 -4.71 0.87
CA GLN A 3 15.70 -3.25 0.71
C GLN A 3 14.42 -2.78 1.40
N LEU A 4 14.59 -2.00 2.47
CA LEU A 4 13.48 -1.39 3.19
C LEU A 4 13.38 0.08 2.77
N LEU A 5 12.22 0.48 2.25
CA LEU A 5 11.83 1.88 2.09
C LEU A 5 10.76 2.15 3.14
N GLU A 6 10.98 3.16 3.99
CA GLU A 6 10.00 3.63 4.95
C GLU A 6 9.67 5.09 4.65
N GLN A 7 8.39 5.41 4.62
CA GLN A 7 7.88 6.77 4.55
C GLN A 7 6.70 6.92 5.51
N SER A 8 6.50 8.13 6.02
CA SER A 8 5.34 8.43 6.85
C SER A 8 4.72 9.75 6.46
N VAL A 9 3.40 9.83 6.56
CA VAL A 9 2.64 11.07 6.33
C VAL A 9 1.67 11.31 7.47
N ILE A 10 1.50 12.57 7.85
CA ILE A 10 0.46 13.00 8.78
C ILE A 10 -0.76 13.41 7.96
N ILE A 11 -1.89 12.79 8.26
CA ILE A 11 -3.18 13.05 7.63
C ILE A 11 -4.10 13.62 8.72
N HIS A 12 -4.71 14.78 8.46
CA HIS A 12 -5.64 15.43 9.39
C HIS A 12 -7.03 14.82 9.27
N THR A 13 -7.13 13.56 9.65
CA THR A 13 -8.36 12.78 9.61
C THR A 13 -8.32 11.73 10.71
N LYS A 14 -9.46 11.15 11.04
CA LYS A 14 -9.50 10.09 12.05
C LYS A 14 -8.97 8.77 11.47
N PRO A 15 -8.29 7.93 12.26
CA PRO A 15 -7.78 6.64 11.78
C PRO A 15 -8.87 5.76 11.13
N GLU A 16 -10.13 5.90 11.55
CA GLU A 16 -11.28 5.16 11.02
C GLU A 16 -11.51 5.46 9.55
N GLN A 17 -11.35 6.72 9.14
CA GLN A 17 -11.54 7.15 7.76
C GLN A 17 -10.42 6.60 6.88
N ILE A 18 -9.17 6.59 7.37
CA ILE A 18 -8.04 5.99 6.65
C ILE A 18 -8.24 4.48 6.56
N TRP A 19 -8.60 3.83 7.67
CA TRP A 19 -8.79 2.40 7.71
C TRP A 19 -9.90 1.94 6.77
N ALA A 20 -11.01 2.68 6.67
CA ALA A 20 -12.10 2.37 5.74
C ALA A 20 -11.63 2.30 4.27
N LEU A 21 -10.64 3.13 3.89
CA LEU A 21 -10.01 3.10 2.56
C LEU A 21 -9.01 1.95 2.41
N LEU A 22 -8.23 1.66 3.46
CA LEU A 22 -7.21 0.61 3.44
C LEU A 22 -7.84 -0.80 3.45
N ALA A 23 -8.86 -1.01 4.27
CA ALA A 23 -9.55 -2.28 4.47
C ALA A 23 -10.38 -2.74 3.26
N GLN A 24 -10.47 -1.92 2.21
CA GLN A 24 -11.17 -2.24 0.96
C GLN A 24 -10.20 -2.27 -0.23
N PRO A 25 -9.42 -3.35 -0.41
CA PRO A 25 -8.45 -3.45 -1.50
C PRO A 25 -9.04 -3.20 -2.89
N GLU A 26 -10.25 -3.69 -3.14
CA GLU A 26 -10.94 -3.49 -4.42
C GLU A 26 -11.29 -2.02 -4.72
N ALA A 27 -11.36 -1.17 -3.69
CA ALA A 27 -11.59 0.26 -3.82
C ALA A 27 -10.30 1.07 -3.95
N TRP A 28 -9.11 0.46 -3.84
CA TRP A 28 -7.83 1.17 -3.96
C TRP A 28 -7.64 1.95 -5.27
N PRO A 29 -8.06 1.45 -6.45
CA PRO A 29 -7.93 2.19 -7.71
C PRO A 29 -8.63 3.56 -7.71
N GLN A 30 -9.57 3.79 -6.79
CA GLN A 30 -10.26 5.08 -6.69
C GLN A 30 -9.33 6.19 -6.17
N TRP A 31 -8.33 5.86 -5.36
CA TRP A 31 -7.43 6.82 -4.73
C TRP A 31 -5.95 6.60 -5.07
N ASP A 32 -5.57 5.41 -5.51
CA ASP A 32 -4.21 5.09 -5.96
C ASP A 32 -4.16 5.01 -7.50
N PRO A 33 -3.69 6.07 -8.19
CA PRO A 33 -3.65 6.08 -9.66
C PRO A 33 -2.63 5.10 -10.25
N SER A 34 -1.76 4.51 -9.42
CA SER A 34 -0.87 3.42 -9.85
C SER A 34 -1.61 2.10 -10.09
N LEU A 35 -2.85 1.98 -9.59
CA LEU A 35 -3.65 0.77 -9.66
C LEU A 35 -4.81 0.96 -10.64
N LEU A 36 -4.96 0.00 -11.54
CA LEU A 36 -6.10 -0.05 -12.46
C LEU A 36 -7.27 -0.83 -11.86
N LYS A 37 -6.98 -1.97 -11.20
CA LYS A 37 -7.99 -2.84 -10.60
C LYS A 37 -7.36 -3.67 -9.50
N VAL A 38 -8.13 -3.96 -8.47
CA VAL A 38 -7.80 -4.99 -7.47
C VAL A 38 -9.00 -5.91 -7.35
N THR A 39 -8.78 -7.20 -7.22
CA THR A 39 -9.82 -8.21 -7.03
C THR A 39 -9.35 -9.19 -5.99
N LEU A 40 -10.21 -9.52 -5.03
CA LEU A 40 -9.91 -10.51 -3.99
C LEU A 40 -10.76 -11.76 -4.16
N ASP A 41 -10.18 -12.91 -3.82
CA ASP A 41 -10.87 -14.18 -3.73
C ASP A 41 -11.51 -14.27 -2.34
N GLY A 42 -12.67 -13.60 -2.18
CA GLY A 42 -13.45 -13.58 -0.94
C GLY A 42 -13.21 -12.34 -0.07
N SER A 43 -13.40 -12.47 1.23
CA SER A 43 -13.35 -11.34 2.17
C SER A 43 -11.92 -10.85 2.41
N ALA A 44 -11.75 -9.52 2.53
CA ALA A 44 -10.47 -8.85 2.80
C ALA A 44 -9.94 -9.13 4.22
N THR A 45 -9.47 -10.36 4.44
CA THR A 45 -8.96 -10.88 5.71
C THR A 45 -7.55 -11.40 5.54
N ALA A 46 -6.82 -11.60 6.63
CA ALA A 46 -5.47 -12.16 6.57
C ALA A 46 -5.50 -13.55 5.90
N GLY A 47 -4.59 -13.78 4.97
CA GLY A 47 -4.52 -14.98 4.13
C GLY A 47 -5.26 -14.88 2.80
N ALA A 48 -6.17 -13.91 2.62
CA ALA A 48 -6.93 -13.75 1.38
C ALA A 48 -5.99 -13.48 0.19
N THR A 49 -6.29 -14.10 -0.95
CA THR A 49 -5.56 -13.94 -2.20
C THR A 49 -6.33 -13.11 -3.19
N GLY A 50 -5.68 -12.68 -4.26
CA GLY A 50 -6.32 -11.96 -5.32
C GLY A 50 -5.37 -11.55 -6.43
N ILE A 51 -5.84 -10.64 -7.28
CA ILE A 51 -5.07 -10.06 -8.37
C ILE A 51 -5.07 -8.55 -8.23
N LEU A 52 -3.87 -7.97 -8.22
CA LEU A 52 -3.64 -6.54 -8.34
C LEU A 52 -3.21 -6.24 -9.78
N GLN A 53 -3.93 -5.34 -10.44
CA GLN A 53 -3.59 -4.86 -11.77
C GLN A 53 -3.07 -3.43 -11.68
N SER A 54 -1.82 -3.22 -12.08
CA SER A 54 -1.22 -1.88 -12.14
C SER A 54 -1.69 -1.11 -13.37
N ALA A 55 -1.54 0.22 -13.34
CA ALA A 55 -1.96 1.14 -14.41
C ALA A 55 -1.33 0.83 -15.79
N ASN A 56 -0.16 0.19 -15.82
CA ASN A 56 0.47 -0.30 -17.05
C ASN A 56 -0.13 -1.61 -17.60
N GLY A 57 -1.19 -2.12 -16.99
CA GLY A 57 -1.91 -3.33 -17.41
C GLY A 57 -1.38 -4.64 -16.83
N MET A 58 -0.23 -4.65 -16.14
CA MET A 58 0.37 -5.84 -15.55
C MET A 58 -0.49 -6.39 -14.41
N LYS A 59 -0.73 -7.70 -14.40
CA LYS A 59 -1.48 -8.42 -13.36
C LYS A 59 -0.53 -9.15 -12.45
N LEU A 60 -0.63 -8.89 -11.16
CA LEU A 60 0.25 -9.40 -10.12
C LEU A 60 -0.59 -10.17 -9.10
N PRO A 61 -0.21 -11.42 -8.75
CA PRO A 61 -0.80 -12.10 -7.61
C PRO A 61 -0.60 -11.26 -6.34
N LEU A 62 -1.69 -11.04 -5.62
CA LEU A 62 -1.74 -10.34 -4.34
C LEU A 62 -2.15 -11.31 -3.24
N GLN A 63 -1.56 -11.15 -2.06
CA GLN A 63 -2.01 -11.84 -0.85
C GLN A 63 -1.97 -10.88 0.33
N LEU A 64 -3.06 -10.84 1.10
CA LEU A 64 -3.11 -10.14 2.38
C LEU A 64 -2.39 -10.99 3.43
N LEU A 65 -1.35 -10.44 4.04
CA LEU A 65 -0.54 -11.13 5.06
C LEU A 65 -1.08 -10.85 6.46
N ARG A 66 -1.48 -9.60 6.71
CA ARG A 66 -1.99 -9.16 8.01
C ARG A 66 -3.07 -8.10 7.81
N VAL A 67 -4.19 -8.25 8.50
CA VAL A 67 -5.29 -7.29 8.49
C VAL A 67 -5.72 -7.09 9.94
N GLU A 68 -5.17 -6.06 10.58
CA GLU A 68 -5.49 -5.66 11.94
C GLU A 68 -6.30 -4.37 11.89
N PRO A 69 -7.62 -4.43 12.18
CA PRO A 69 -8.49 -3.27 12.17
C PRO A 69 -7.87 -2.08 12.89
N MET A 70 -7.87 -0.91 12.24
CA MET A 70 -7.40 0.35 12.80
C MET A 70 -5.92 0.44 13.16
N ALA A 71 -5.12 -0.61 12.87
CA ALA A 71 -3.74 -0.69 13.31
C ALA A 71 -2.79 -0.97 12.14
N GLN A 72 -3.00 -2.07 11.40
CA GLN A 72 -2.03 -2.52 10.42
C GLN A 72 -2.66 -3.27 9.26
N LEU A 73 -2.20 -2.97 8.05
CA LEU A 73 -2.47 -3.75 6.86
C LEU A 73 -1.15 -4.12 6.19
N GLU A 74 -0.96 -5.41 5.95
CA GLU A 74 0.20 -5.93 5.26
C GLU A 74 -0.25 -6.81 4.10
N TYR A 75 0.32 -6.58 2.92
CA TYR A 75 0.03 -7.37 1.73
C TYR A 75 1.29 -7.54 0.90
N GLN A 76 1.37 -8.69 0.23
CA GLN A 76 2.43 -8.96 -0.74
C GLN A 76 1.88 -8.97 -2.16
N VAL A 77 2.75 -8.60 -3.09
CA VAL A 77 2.55 -8.80 -4.52
C VAL A 77 3.73 -9.56 -5.11
N GLN A 78 3.44 -10.40 -6.10
CA GLN A 78 4.45 -11.19 -6.78
C GLN A 78 4.71 -10.68 -8.19
N LEU A 79 5.89 -10.11 -8.40
CA LEU A 79 6.42 -9.78 -9.72
C LEU A 79 7.32 -10.93 -10.22
N PRO A 80 7.64 -10.98 -11.53
CA PRO A 80 8.59 -11.94 -12.06
C PRO A 80 9.95 -11.89 -11.32
N GLY A 81 10.23 -12.93 -10.53
CA GLY A 81 11.46 -13.07 -9.74
C GLY A 81 11.66 -12.08 -8.59
N ILE A 82 10.63 -11.29 -8.24
CA ILE A 82 10.64 -10.33 -7.13
C ILE A 82 9.35 -10.47 -6.32
N ARG A 83 9.48 -10.59 -5.01
CA ARG A 83 8.38 -10.46 -4.06
C ARG A 83 8.48 -9.09 -3.41
N VAL A 84 7.39 -8.34 -3.43
CA VAL A 84 7.30 -7.04 -2.75
C VAL A 84 6.23 -7.13 -1.70
N ILE A 85 6.54 -6.69 -0.49
CA ILE A 85 5.64 -6.66 0.64
C ILE A 85 5.47 -5.21 1.04
N PHE A 86 4.22 -4.83 1.19
CA PHE A 86 3.78 -3.50 1.58
C PHE A 86 3.16 -3.60 2.96
N GLU A 87 3.68 -2.81 3.89
CA GLU A 87 3.08 -2.63 5.22
C GLU A 87 2.54 -1.21 5.31
N ARG A 88 1.34 -1.09 5.87
CA ARG A 88 0.67 0.16 6.20
C ARG A 88 0.31 0.11 7.67
N VAL A 89 0.92 0.97 8.48
CA VAL A 89 0.67 1.05 9.92
C VAL A 89 0.03 2.39 10.23
N LEU A 90 -1.08 2.36 10.94
CA LEU A 90 -1.78 3.54 11.44
C LEU A 90 -1.34 3.78 12.88
N GLU A 91 -0.77 4.95 13.12
CA GLU A 91 -0.42 5.42 14.45
C GLU A 91 -1.27 6.64 14.79
N ALA A 92 -1.86 6.64 15.99
CA ALA A 92 -2.52 7.83 16.50
C ALA A 92 -1.46 8.93 16.72
N HIS A 93 -1.68 10.10 16.12
CA HIS A 93 -0.76 11.24 16.29
C HIS A 93 -1.37 12.29 17.21
N ASN A 94 -2.58 12.78 16.91
CA ASN A 94 -3.37 13.68 17.78
C ASN A 94 -4.86 13.34 17.65
N ARG A 95 -5.72 14.06 18.40
CA ARG A 95 -7.18 13.85 18.41
C ARG A 95 -7.83 13.91 17.00
N ASP A 96 -7.29 14.74 16.11
CA ASP A 96 -7.79 14.96 14.74
C ASP A 96 -6.76 14.63 13.65
N SER A 97 -5.70 13.89 14.00
CA SER A 97 -4.67 13.50 13.01
C SER A 97 -4.11 12.11 13.26
N CYS A 98 -3.89 11.38 12.17
CA CYS A 98 -3.30 10.06 12.18
C CYS A 98 -2.01 10.07 11.34
N ARG A 99 -0.99 9.37 11.83
CA ARG A 99 0.24 9.11 11.09
C ARG A 99 0.08 7.78 10.38
N LEU A 100 0.11 7.81 9.05
CA LEU A 100 0.20 6.62 8.22
C LEU A 100 1.67 6.36 7.90
N LEU A 101 2.20 5.26 8.44
CA LEU A 101 3.48 4.69 8.07
C LEU A 101 3.28 3.74 6.88
N TRP A 102 4.11 3.90 5.87
CA TRP A 102 4.16 3.03 4.71
C TRP A 102 5.56 2.47 4.56
N ARG A 103 5.67 1.15 4.72
CA ARG A 103 6.92 0.42 4.52
C ARG A 103 6.79 -0.47 3.31
N VAL A 104 7.85 -0.51 2.51
CA VAL A 104 7.96 -1.40 1.37
C VAL A 104 9.24 -2.18 1.52
N HIS A 105 9.13 -3.50 1.51
CA HIS A 105 10.28 -4.37 1.50
C HIS A 105 10.21 -5.34 0.33
N SER A 106 11.30 -5.44 -0.42
CA SER A 106 11.41 -6.33 -1.58
C SER A 106 12.45 -7.42 -1.36
N LYS A 107 12.13 -8.63 -1.82
CA LYS A 107 13.00 -9.81 -1.76
C LYS A 107 13.07 -10.45 -3.14
N GLY A 108 14.28 -10.68 -3.63
CA GLY A 108 14.54 -11.33 -4.91
C GLY A 108 15.94 -11.00 -5.43
N TRP A 109 16.53 -11.90 -6.21
CA TRP A 109 17.85 -11.68 -6.79
C TRP A 109 17.84 -10.56 -7.85
N LEU A 110 16.73 -10.42 -8.59
CA LEU A 110 16.48 -9.31 -9.51
C LEU A 110 16.21 -7.98 -8.79
N ALA A 111 15.69 -8.03 -7.56
CA ALA A 111 15.44 -6.81 -6.77
C ALA A 111 16.76 -6.10 -6.43
N TRP A 112 17.80 -6.87 -6.15
CA TRP A 112 19.15 -6.36 -5.93
C TRP A 112 19.76 -5.77 -7.21
N LEU A 113 19.60 -6.44 -8.35
CA LEU A 113 20.16 -6.00 -9.63
C LEU A 113 19.57 -4.65 -10.12
N LEU A 114 18.27 -4.43 -9.86
CA LEU A 114 17.54 -3.24 -10.30
C LEU A 114 17.35 -2.20 -9.18
N TYR A 115 18.13 -2.27 -8.09
CA TYR A 115 17.97 -1.44 -6.90
C TYR A 115 17.98 0.09 -7.15
N PRO A 116 18.97 0.66 -7.86
CA PRO A 116 19.05 2.13 -7.99
C PRO A 116 17.90 2.73 -8.80
N THR A 117 17.38 1.99 -9.78
CA THR A 117 16.19 2.36 -10.57
C THR A 117 14.90 2.15 -9.79
N GLN A 118 14.75 1.03 -9.08
CA GLN A 118 13.60 0.78 -8.20
C GLN A 118 13.49 1.84 -7.10
N LYS A 119 14.59 2.19 -6.42
CA LYS A 119 14.57 3.20 -5.35
C LYS A 119 14.02 4.54 -5.84
N ARG A 120 14.34 4.96 -7.08
CA ARG A 120 13.80 6.18 -7.70
C ARG A 120 12.34 6.08 -8.12
N VAL A 121 11.91 4.92 -8.62
CA VAL A 121 10.52 4.72 -9.06
C VAL A 121 9.59 4.57 -7.85
N PHE A 122 9.93 3.70 -6.90
CA PHE A 122 9.17 3.51 -5.66
C PHE A 122 9.05 4.80 -4.86
N SER A 123 10.11 5.59 -4.68
CA SER A 123 10.01 6.86 -3.95
C SER A 123 9.08 7.88 -4.61
N ARG A 124 9.02 7.93 -5.95
CA ARG A 124 8.11 8.82 -6.69
C ARG A 124 6.67 8.35 -6.65
N GLU A 125 6.46 7.05 -6.79
CA GLU A 125 5.14 6.42 -6.75
C GLU A 125 4.54 6.54 -5.34
N ALA A 126 5.36 6.29 -4.32
CA ALA A 126 5.02 6.52 -2.92
C ALA A 126 4.57 7.93 -2.60
N GLN A 127 5.35 8.93 -3.01
CA GLN A 127 5.01 10.34 -2.80
C GLN A 127 3.68 10.68 -3.48
N ARG A 128 3.41 10.15 -4.67
CA ARG A 128 2.15 10.38 -5.39
C ARG A 128 0.98 9.70 -4.70
N SER A 129 1.07 8.41 -4.38
CA SER A 129 -0.02 7.68 -3.72
C SER A 129 -0.31 8.24 -2.32
N LEU A 130 0.70 8.67 -1.56
CA LEU A 130 0.53 9.33 -0.26
C LEU A 130 -0.13 10.71 -0.40
N GLN A 131 0.22 11.49 -1.43
CA GLN A 131 -0.40 12.79 -1.70
C GLN A 131 -1.87 12.64 -2.13
N SER A 132 -2.18 11.68 -3.01
CA SER A 132 -3.55 11.39 -3.43
C SER A 132 -4.42 10.88 -2.28
N LEU A 133 -3.88 10.01 -1.42
CA LEU A 133 -4.58 9.53 -0.23
C LEU A 133 -4.85 10.68 0.75
N LYS A 134 -3.88 11.56 0.99
CA LYS A 134 -4.04 12.74 1.85
C LYS A 134 -5.15 13.65 1.31
N GLN A 135 -5.12 13.99 0.02
CA GLN A 135 -6.14 14.85 -0.59
C GLN A 135 -7.55 14.25 -0.49
N ARG A 136 -7.71 12.95 -0.77
CA ARG A 136 -9.03 12.32 -0.74
C ARG A 136 -9.57 12.16 0.69
N ALA A 137 -8.70 11.86 1.65
CA ALA A 137 -9.06 11.80 3.06
C ALA A 137 -9.47 13.18 3.61
N GLU A 138 -8.78 14.24 3.19
CA GLU A 138 -9.10 15.63 3.59
C GLU A 138 -10.33 16.20 2.86
N GLN A 139 -10.68 15.68 1.68
CA GLN A 139 -11.89 16.06 0.93
C GLN A 139 -13.16 15.31 1.36
N SER A 140 -13.03 14.23 2.14
CA SER A 140 -14.18 13.46 2.67
C SER A 140 -14.66 14.00 4.03
N LEU A 141 -14.33 15.26 4.33
CA LEU A 141 -14.72 16.04 5.50
C LEU A 141 -15.84 17.03 5.16
#